data_AF-A0A7W0H9E5-F1
#
_entry.id   AF-A0A7W0H9E5-F1
#
_cell.length_a   1.000
_cell.length_b   1.000
_cell.length_c   1.000
_cell.angle_alpha   90.00
_cell.angle_beta   90.00
_cell.angle_gamma   90.00
#
_symmetry.space_group_name_H-M   'P 1'
#
loop_
_entity.id
_entity.type
_entity.pdbx_description
1 polymer ?
#
loop_
_entity_poly.entity_id
_entity_poly.type
_entity_poly.pdbx_seq_one_letter_code
_entity_poly.pdbx_strand_id
1 'polypeptide(L)'
;MHMTIRRALVASFAAGALLLTGCSTSEEGDTDTDTDTDSGGSTSDGDFRIDVITHAAPGDSFWDVVKAGSEQAGEDLGVDLQYNSAPEPGEQSTLIDNAVADGSDGLVISMANPDGLEASITKAIEGGTPVITINSGIDAWEEFGAITHVGQSET
;
A
#
# COMPACT_ATOMS: atom_id res chain seq x y z
N MET A 1 -4.77 64.62 20.48
CA MET A 1 -3.31 64.71 20.38
C MET A 1 -2.94 64.40 18.92
N HIS A 2 -2.41 65.40 18.23
CA HIS A 2 -2.01 65.40 16.80
C HIS A 2 -0.91 64.34 16.50
N MET A 3 -0.99 63.63 15.36
CA MET A 3 -0.16 63.80 14.12
C MET A 3 1.34 63.48 14.40
N THR A 4 2.08 62.59 13.76
CA THR A 4 2.20 62.15 12.35
C THR A 4 3.41 61.20 12.29
N ILE A 5 3.41 60.12 11.50
CA ILE A 5 4.66 59.49 11.03
C ILE A 5 4.57 59.27 9.52
N ARG A 6 5.70 59.53 8.88
CA ARG A 6 5.86 60.09 7.54
C ARG A 6 5.97 59.02 6.47
N ARG A 7 5.43 59.36 5.29
CA ARG A 7 5.64 58.69 4.00
C ARG A 7 7.13 58.69 3.64
N ALA A 8 7.63 57.58 3.12
CA ALA A 8 8.72 57.56 2.14
C ALA A 8 8.52 56.37 1.20
N LEU A 9 7.99 56.68 0.02
CA LEU A 9 8.05 55.85 -1.18
C LEU A 9 9.48 55.91 -1.72
N VAL A 10 10.08 54.75 -1.99
CA VAL A 10 11.18 54.64 -2.96
C VAL A 10 10.85 53.46 -3.86
N ALA A 11 10.34 53.79 -5.04
CA ALA A 11 10.24 52.91 -6.18
C ALA A 11 11.61 52.86 -6.87
N SER A 12 12.14 51.67 -7.09
CA SER A 12 13.27 51.46 -8.00
C SER A 12 12.85 50.50 -9.10
N PHE A 13 12.81 51.09 -10.29
CA PHE A 13 12.43 50.55 -11.58
C PHE A 13 13.67 49.87 -12.18
N ALA A 14 13.60 48.57 -12.50
CA ALA A 14 14.58 47.93 -13.37
C ALA A 14 13.83 47.06 -14.38
N ALA A 15 13.63 47.64 -15.55
CA ALA A 15 13.07 47.01 -16.72
C ALA A 15 14.06 46.00 -17.31
N GLY A 16 13.60 44.78 -17.56
CA GLY A 16 14.29 43.77 -18.35
C GLY A 16 13.26 43.07 -19.21
N ALA A 17 12.96 43.65 -20.38
CA ALA A 17 12.10 43.05 -21.38
C ALA A 17 12.93 42.07 -22.23
N LEU A 18 12.58 40.78 -22.19
CA LEU A 18 12.82 39.86 -23.29
C LEU A 18 11.47 39.26 -23.70
N LEU A 19 10.96 39.78 -24.81
CA LEU A 19 9.86 39.20 -25.58
C LEU A 19 10.44 38.11 -26.48
N LEU A 20 10.16 36.84 -26.18
CA LEU A 20 10.06 35.81 -27.21
C LEU A 20 8.62 35.33 -27.26
N THR A 21 7.92 35.76 -28.30
CA THR A 21 6.66 35.19 -28.78
C THR A 21 6.88 33.74 -29.20
N GLY A 22 6.19 32.83 -28.54
CA GLY A 22 5.95 31.46 -28.98
C GLY A 22 4.55 31.06 -28.57
N CYS A 23 3.56 31.27 -29.45
CA CYS A 23 2.21 30.76 -29.25
C CYS A 23 2.17 29.28 -29.64
N SER A 24 1.90 28.39 -28.69
CA SER A 24 1.01 27.26 -28.94
C SER A 24 -0.04 27.24 -27.84
N THR A 25 -1.28 27.17 -28.30
CA THR A 25 -2.52 27.19 -27.53
C THR A 25 -2.60 26.01 -26.56
N SER A 26 -2.90 26.29 -25.30
CA SER A 26 -4.10 25.85 -24.58
C SER A 26 -3.86 25.92 -23.07
N GLU A 27 -4.84 26.53 -22.38
CA GLU A 27 -5.21 26.32 -20.97
C GLU A 27 -4.25 26.84 -19.89
N GLU A 28 -4.71 27.82 -19.10
CA GLU A 28 -4.97 27.69 -17.65
C GLU A 28 -5.13 29.06 -16.97
N GLY A 29 -6.23 29.19 -16.23
CA GLY A 29 -6.40 30.17 -15.17
C GLY A 29 -6.15 29.45 -13.86
N ASP A 30 -5.08 29.89 -13.19
CA ASP A 30 -4.55 29.48 -11.91
C ASP A 30 -5.58 29.45 -10.77
N THR A 31 -5.56 28.39 -9.95
CA THR A 31 -5.57 28.59 -8.49
C THR A 31 -4.85 27.43 -7.80
N ASP A 32 -3.67 27.76 -7.27
CA ASP A 32 -2.89 27.00 -6.30
C ASP A 32 -3.74 26.32 -5.22
N THR A 33 -3.47 25.03 -5.00
CA THR A 33 -3.43 24.43 -3.65
C THR A 33 -2.34 23.37 -3.66
N ASP A 34 -1.19 23.72 -3.11
CA ASP A 34 -0.13 22.81 -2.71
C ASP A 34 -0.69 21.78 -1.72
N THR A 35 -0.81 20.54 -2.19
CA THR A 35 -0.74 19.35 -1.35
C THR A 35 0.16 18.38 -2.08
N ASP A 36 1.43 18.34 -1.66
CA ASP A 36 2.35 17.23 -1.95
C ASP A 36 1.71 15.92 -1.47
N THR A 37 1.02 15.23 -2.37
CA THR A 37 0.68 13.82 -2.24
C THR A 37 1.51 13.09 -3.27
N ASP A 38 2.75 12.79 -2.90
CA ASP A 38 3.46 11.69 -3.53
C ASP A 38 2.85 10.40 -2.99
N SER A 39 2.01 9.72 -3.78
CA SER A 39 1.71 8.30 -3.61
C SER A 39 1.01 7.73 -4.85
N GLY A 40 1.74 6.83 -5.50
CA GLY A 40 1.17 5.75 -6.30
C GLY A 40 0.88 6.14 -7.75
N GLY A 41 1.92 6.17 -8.58
CA GLY A 41 1.75 6.17 -10.01
C GLY A 41 0.81 5.04 -10.43
N SER A 42 -0.28 5.39 -11.11
CA SER A 42 -1.11 4.42 -11.82
C SER A 42 -0.27 3.77 -12.91
N THR A 43 0.35 2.64 -12.58
CA THR A 43 0.83 1.69 -13.58
C THR A 43 -0.38 0.91 -14.03
N SER A 44 -1.05 1.40 -15.07
CA SER A 44 -1.91 0.55 -15.88
C SER A 44 -1.02 -0.49 -16.56
N ASP A 45 -0.97 -1.71 -16.03
CA ASP A 45 -0.56 -2.93 -16.75
C ASP A 45 -0.80 -4.18 -15.87
N GLY A 46 -1.90 -4.89 -16.14
CA GLY A 46 -2.30 -6.16 -15.51
C GLY A 46 -3.06 -6.01 -14.19
N ASP A 47 -4.28 -6.55 -14.13
CA ASP A 47 -5.00 -6.72 -12.85
C ASP A 47 -4.23 -7.76 -12.03
N PHE A 48 -3.36 -7.33 -11.12
CA PHE A 48 -2.66 -8.23 -10.20
C PHE A 48 -3.69 -8.89 -9.28
N ARG A 49 -3.55 -10.19 -9.04
CA ARG A 49 -4.31 -10.90 -8.01
C ARG A 49 -3.48 -11.04 -6.74
N ILE A 50 -3.98 -10.53 -5.62
CA ILE A 50 -3.34 -10.65 -4.31
C ILE A 50 -4.27 -11.40 -3.35
N ASP A 51 -3.80 -12.50 -2.77
CA ASP A 51 -4.57 -13.26 -1.78
C ASP A 51 -4.07 -12.96 -0.36
N VAL A 52 -4.97 -12.43 0.46
CA VAL A 52 -4.75 -12.18 1.90
C VAL A 52 -5.33 -13.34 2.68
N ILE A 53 -4.49 -14.04 3.44
CA ILE A 53 -4.87 -15.26 4.16
C ILE A 53 -4.52 -15.11 5.64
N THR A 54 -5.57 -15.03 6.47
CA THR A 54 -5.42 -14.75 7.89
C THR A 54 -5.83 -15.90 8.80
N HIS A 55 -5.38 -15.87 10.06
CA HIS A 55 -5.79 -16.81 11.10
C HIS A 55 -7.07 -16.37 11.82
N ALA A 56 -7.89 -15.54 11.17
CA ALA A 56 -9.10 -14.99 11.78
C ALA A 56 -10.10 -16.08 12.17
N ALA A 57 -10.61 -16.00 13.40
CA ALA A 57 -11.76 -16.78 13.84
C ALA A 57 -13.06 -16.06 13.44
N PRO A 58 -14.18 -16.80 13.22
CA PRO A 58 -15.47 -16.17 12.96
C PRO A 58 -15.88 -15.19 14.06
N GLY A 59 -16.19 -13.95 13.68
CA GLY A 59 -16.62 -12.89 14.60
C GLY A 59 -15.48 -12.14 15.29
N ASP A 60 -14.23 -12.32 14.85
CA ASP A 60 -13.10 -11.53 15.35
C ASP A 60 -13.07 -10.13 14.72
N SER A 61 -13.50 -9.14 15.51
CA SER A 61 -13.58 -7.74 15.08
C SER A 61 -12.23 -7.10 14.73
N PHE A 62 -11.10 -7.65 15.20
CA PHE A 62 -9.78 -7.16 14.78
C PHE A 62 -9.57 -7.44 13.29
N TRP A 63 -9.83 -8.67 12.88
CA TRP A 63 -9.68 -9.10 11.49
C TRP A 63 -10.72 -8.50 10.56
N ASP A 64 -11.92 -8.16 11.07
CA ASP A 64 -12.91 -7.40 10.28
C ASP A 64 -12.34 -6.06 9.80
N VAL A 65 -11.56 -5.37 10.65
CA VAL A 65 -10.92 -4.09 10.30
C VAL A 65 -9.77 -4.30 9.33
N VAL A 66 -8.93 -5.32 9.56
CA VAL A 66 -7.84 -5.67 8.64
C VAL A 66 -8.38 -5.99 7.25
N LYS A 67 -9.43 -6.83 7.19
CA LYS A 67 -10.12 -7.18 5.96
C LYS A 67 -10.64 -5.94 5.22
N ALA A 68 -11.37 -5.07 5.91
CA ALA A 68 -11.90 -3.86 5.31
C ALA A 68 -10.79 -2.95 4.74
N GLY A 69 -9.66 -2.83 5.44
CA GLY A 69 -8.51 -2.08 4.95
C GLY A 69 -7.83 -2.73 3.74
N SER A 70 -7.70 -4.05 3.74
CA SER A 70 -7.17 -4.80 2.59
C SER A 70 -8.07 -4.64 1.36
N GLU A 71 -9.39 -4.82 1.51
CA GLU A 71 -10.35 -4.67 0.41
C GLU A 71 -10.34 -3.25 -0.16
N GLN A 72 -10.31 -2.22 0.70
CA GLN A 72 -10.20 -0.83 0.24
C GLN A 72 -8.90 -0.58 -0.52
N ALA A 73 -7.76 -1.11 -0.06
CA ALA A 73 -6.50 -0.99 -0.78
C ALA A 73 -6.54 -1.68 -2.16
N GLY A 74 -7.25 -2.81 -2.27
CA GLY A 74 -7.51 -3.47 -3.55
C GLY A 74 -8.26 -2.56 -4.53
N GLU A 75 -9.34 -1.92 -4.05
CA GLU A 75 -10.10 -0.94 -4.86
C GLU A 75 -9.27 0.27 -5.27
N ASP A 76 -8.53 0.85 -4.33
CA ASP A 76 -7.74 2.07 -4.55
C ASP A 76 -6.57 1.85 -5.53
N LEU A 77 -5.99 0.65 -5.53
CA LEU A 77 -4.84 0.28 -6.36
C LEU A 77 -5.22 -0.46 -7.65
N GLY A 78 -6.48 -0.83 -7.83
CA GLY A 78 -6.94 -1.63 -8.98
C GLY A 78 -6.39 -3.06 -8.97
N VAL A 79 -6.27 -3.66 -7.79
CA VAL A 79 -5.78 -5.03 -7.56
C VAL A 79 -6.99 -5.95 -7.29
N ASP A 80 -7.01 -7.14 -7.90
CA ASP A 80 -7.96 -8.19 -7.55
C ASP A 80 -7.56 -8.81 -6.19
N LEU A 81 -8.12 -8.27 -5.11
CA LEU A 81 -7.83 -8.72 -3.77
C LEU A 81 -8.82 -9.79 -3.29
N GLN A 82 -8.29 -10.95 -2.93
CA GLN A 82 -9.04 -12.07 -2.37
C GLN A 82 -8.71 -12.22 -0.88
N TYR A 83 -9.70 -12.07 -0.01
CA TYR A 83 -9.51 -12.26 1.44
C TYR A 83 -10.12 -13.58 1.91
N ASN A 84 -9.29 -14.46 2.45
CA ASN A 84 -9.70 -15.72 3.07
C ASN A 84 -9.12 -15.85 4.49
N SER A 85 -9.75 -16.68 5.32
CA SER A 85 -9.26 -16.90 6.68
C SER A 85 -9.62 -18.27 7.22
N ALA A 86 -8.72 -18.85 8.01
CA ALA A 86 -8.99 -20.05 8.79
C ALA A 86 -8.16 -20.01 10.09
N PRO A 87 -8.77 -20.22 11.27
CA PRO A 87 -8.04 -20.20 12.55
C PRO A 87 -7.18 -21.46 12.74
N GLU A 88 -7.56 -22.57 12.10
CA GLU A 88 -6.85 -23.84 12.19
C GLU A 88 -5.70 -23.87 11.17
N PRO A 89 -4.44 -24.10 11.59
CA PRO A 89 -3.27 -24.02 10.71
C PRO A 89 -3.36 -24.91 9.46
N GLY A 90 -3.91 -26.12 9.59
CA GLY A 90 -4.04 -27.02 8.44
C GLY A 90 -5.04 -26.53 7.38
N GLU A 91 -6.13 -25.89 7.82
CA GLU A 91 -7.09 -25.26 6.92
C GLU A 91 -6.48 -23.99 6.29
N GLN A 92 -5.74 -23.21 7.06
CA GLN A 92 -5.04 -22.03 6.56
C GLN A 92 -3.96 -22.39 5.52
N SER A 93 -3.18 -23.45 5.74
CA SER A 93 -2.23 -23.99 4.74
C SER A 93 -2.93 -24.43 3.46
N THR A 94 -4.12 -25.03 3.58
CA THR A 94 -4.94 -25.39 2.41
C THR A 94 -5.38 -24.15 1.62
N LEU A 95 -5.74 -23.06 2.30
CA LEU A 95 -6.06 -21.78 1.65
C LEU A 95 -4.84 -21.20 0.91
N ILE A 96 -3.64 -21.31 1.48
CA ILE A 96 -2.39 -20.85 0.84
C ILE A 96 -2.15 -21.64 -0.45
N ASP A 97 -2.21 -22.97 -0.36
CA ASP A 97 -2.01 -23.85 -1.53
C ASP A 97 -3.05 -23.57 -2.63
N ASN A 98 -4.31 -23.30 -2.26
CA ASN A 98 -5.37 -22.97 -3.20
C ASN A 98 -5.15 -21.61 -3.87
N ALA A 99 -4.75 -20.57 -3.12
CA ALA A 99 -4.46 -19.26 -3.68
C ALA A 99 -3.34 -19.33 -4.74
N VAL A 100 -2.26 -20.06 -4.45
CA VAL A 100 -1.18 -20.30 -5.42
C VAL A 100 -1.71 -21.04 -6.65
N ALA A 101 -2.52 -22.09 -6.45
CA ALA A 101 -3.11 -22.86 -7.55
C ALA A 101 -4.07 -22.04 -8.42
N ASP A 102 -4.77 -21.08 -7.81
CA ASP A 102 -5.70 -20.15 -8.46
C ASP A 102 -5.00 -18.97 -9.14
N GLY A 103 -3.67 -18.91 -9.11
CA GLY A 103 -2.87 -17.92 -9.84
C GLY A 103 -2.65 -16.62 -9.09
N SER A 104 -2.50 -16.66 -7.77
CA SER A 104 -2.11 -15.50 -6.98
C SER A 104 -0.74 -14.95 -7.42
N ASP A 105 -0.67 -13.66 -7.73
CA ASP A 105 0.57 -12.94 -8.03
C ASP A 105 1.34 -12.55 -6.77
N GLY A 106 0.71 -12.65 -5.59
CA GLY A 106 1.35 -12.37 -4.31
C GLY A 106 0.46 -12.72 -3.13
N LEU A 107 1.09 -13.16 -2.04
CA LEU A 107 0.42 -13.60 -0.82
C LEU A 107 0.71 -12.66 0.34
N VAL A 108 -0.34 -12.39 1.13
CA VAL A 108 -0.23 -11.68 2.40
C VAL A 108 -0.74 -12.60 3.50
N ILE A 109 0.15 -13.07 4.38
CA ILE A 109 -0.16 -14.18 5.30
C ILE A 109 0.06 -13.76 6.76
N SER A 110 -0.94 -13.93 7.61
CA SER A 110 -0.71 -13.88 9.06
C SER A 110 -0.28 -15.24 9.59
N MET A 111 0.84 -15.33 10.30
CA MET A 111 1.43 -16.61 10.73
C MET A 111 1.35 -16.79 12.25
N ALA A 112 0.16 -17.08 12.79
CA ALA A 112 0.01 -17.39 14.21
C ALA A 112 0.60 -18.77 14.59
N ASN A 113 0.74 -19.67 13.63
CA ASN A 113 1.39 -20.96 13.79
C ASN A 113 2.38 -21.19 12.63
N PRO A 114 3.60 -20.62 12.70
CA PRO A 114 4.57 -20.71 11.60
C PRO A 114 4.88 -22.16 11.20
N ASP A 115 5.15 -23.05 12.16
CA ASP A 115 5.46 -24.47 11.90
C ASP A 115 4.37 -25.17 11.07
N GLY A 116 3.10 -24.85 11.32
CA GLY A 116 1.97 -25.42 10.58
C GLY A 116 1.82 -24.89 9.16
N LEU A 117 2.40 -23.73 8.85
CA LEU A 117 2.31 -23.05 7.55
C LEU A 117 3.58 -23.17 6.71
N GLU A 118 4.73 -23.51 7.31
CA GLU A 118 6.06 -23.50 6.71
C GLU A 118 6.08 -24.17 5.33
N ALA A 119 5.55 -25.39 5.23
CA ALA A 119 5.58 -26.17 3.99
C ALA A 119 4.82 -25.49 2.84
N SER A 120 3.66 -24.88 3.12
CA SER A 120 2.87 -24.17 2.10
C SER A 120 3.52 -22.85 1.70
N ILE A 121 4.06 -22.10 2.67
CA ILE A 121 4.70 -20.79 2.43
C ILE A 121 5.99 -20.97 1.62
N THR A 122 6.87 -21.86 2.06
CA THR A 122 8.14 -22.13 1.37
C THR A 122 7.90 -22.64 -0.05
N LYS A 123 6.93 -23.54 -0.24
CA LYS A 123 6.52 -24.01 -1.57
C LYS A 123 5.99 -22.88 -2.47
N ALA A 124 5.21 -21.94 -1.93
CA ALA A 124 4.73 -20.79 -2.69
C ALA A 124 5.91 -19.92 -3.18
N ILE A 125 6.86 -19.63 -2.28
CA ILE A 125 8.06 -18.83 -2.58
C ILE A 125 8.96 -19.54 -3.61
N GLU A 126 9.22 -20.84 -3.42
CA GLU A 126 9.97 -21.67 -4.38
C GLU A 126 9.27 -21.74 -5.74
N GLY A 127 7.94 -21.67 -5.76
CA GLY A 127 7.10 -21.58 -6.96
C GLY A 127 7.10 -20.21 -7.63
N GLY A 128 7.72 -19.20 -7.01
CA GLY A 128 7.84 -17.85 -7.54
C GLY A 128 6.74 -16.88 -7.09
N THR A 129 5.81 -17.29 -6.22
CA THR A 129 4.80 -16.40 -5.64
C THR A 129 5.42 -15.64 -4.46
N PRO A 130 5.56 -14.31 -4.53
CA PRO A 130 6.10 -13.52 -3.44
C PRO A 130 5.17 -13.54 -2.21
N VAL A 131 5.76 -13.58 -1.02
CA VAL A 131 5.02 -13.59 0.26
C VAL A 131 5.42 -12.40 1.11
N ILE A 132 4.42 -11.69 1.65
CA ILE A 132 4.55 -10.75 2.77
C ILE A 132 3.82 -11.35 3.97
N THR A 133 4.35 -11.15 5.17
CA THR A 133 3.69 -11.58 6.41
C THR A 133 3.08 -10.40 7.15
N ILE A 134 1.96 -10.61 7.84
CA ILE A 134 1.25 -9.54 8.57
C ILE A 134 0.88 -9.95 9.99
N ASN A 135 0.92 -9.01 10.92
CA ASN A 135 0.53 -9.16 12.34
C ASN A 135 1.32 -10.22 13.11
N SER A 136 1.13 -11.50 12.79
CA SER A 136 1.82 -12.63 13.40
C SER A 136 2.86 -13.20 12.43
N GLY A 137 4.00 -13.64 12.98
CA GLY A 137 5.11 -14.19 12.20
C GLY A 137 6.40 -13.37 12.24
N ILE A 138 6.49 -12.35 13.11
CA ILE A 138 7.66 -11.47 13.24
C ILE A 138 8.97 -12.23 13.50
N ASP A 139 8.90 -13.38 14.18
CA ASP A 139 10.08 -14.18 14.52
C ASP A 139 10.49 -15.19 13.44
N ALA A 140 9.66 -15.42 12.41
CA ALA A 140 9.85 -16.51 11.45
C ALA A 140 9.87 -16.08 9.97
N TRP A 141 9.36 -14.88 9.64
CA TRP A 141 9.17 -14.45 8.23
C TRP A 141 10.46 -14.48 7.40
N GLU A 142 11.59 -14.07 7.99
CA GLU A 142 12.88 -14.00 7.30
C GLU A 142 13.42 -15.42 7.01
N GLU A 143 13.26 -16.34 7.97
CA GLU A 143 13.65 -17.74 7.80
C GLU A 143 12.86 -18.43 6.70
N PHE A 144 11.57 -18.11 6.58
CA PHE A 144 10.70 -18.70 5.55
C PHE A 144 10.91 -18.07 4.16
N GLY A 145 11.68 -16.98 4.06
CA GLY A 145 11.98 -16.30 2.80
C GLY A 145 10.91 -15.28 2.36
N ALA A 146 10.03 -14.84 3.27
CA ALA A 146 9.10 -13.76 2.98
C ALA A 146 9.86 -12.43 2.74
N ILE A 147 9.32 -11.56 1.90
CA ILE A 147 9.95 -10.28 1.52
C ILE A 147 10.09 -9.35 2.72
N THR A 148 9.03 -9.29 3.54
CA THR A 148 8.96 -8.41 4.70
C THR A 148 7.86 -8.88 5.67
N HIS A 149 7.85 -8.26 6.85
CA HIS A 149 6.81 -8.39 7.86
C HIS A 149 6.20 -7.03 8.16
N VAL A 150 4.87 -6.93 8.07
CA VAL A 150 4.10 -5.75 8.45
C VAL A 150 3.36 -6.04 9.74
N GLY A 151 3.88 -5.52 10.84
CA GLY A 151 3.33 -5.77 12.16
C GLY A 151 4.08 -4.98 13.22
N GLN A 152 3.80 -5.28 14.47
CA GLN A 152 4.48 -4.70 15.61
C GLN A 152 5.14 -5.80 16.42
N SER A 153 6.21 -5.47 17.14
CA SER A 153 6.71 -6.34 18.19
C SER A 153 5.64 -6.47 19.28
N GLU A 154 5.30 -7.70 19.68
CA GLU A 154 4.31 -7.97 20.74
C GLU A 154 4.89 -7.76 22.17
N THR A 155 5.95 -6.95 22.32
CA THR A 155 6.70 -6.70 23.56
C THR A 155 6.44 -5.34 24.20
#